data_AF-A0A0K1NMG4-F1
#
_entry.id   AF-A0A0K1NMG4-F1
#
_cell.length_a   1.000
_cell.length_b   1.000
_cell.length_c   1.000
_cell.angle_alpha   90.00
_cell.angle_beta   90.00
_cell.angle_gamma   90.00
#
_symmetry.space_group_name_H-M   'P 1'
#
loop_
_entity.id
_entity.type
_entity.pdbx_description
1 polymer ?
#
loop_
_entity_poly.entity_id
_entity_poly.type
_entity_poly.pdbx_seq_one_letter_code
_entity_poly.pdbx_strand_id
1 'polypeptide(L)'
;MKKLKFIMMAAVCALFASCMGGSYAEPDEHAPAPYGNNELTETNVISIAQLKSNYSNYIGTDYRDGISYAKVTDDIKIKAVVTSSDVAGNFYQELALQDATGAIIVSIAQKGLYGALPIGTEILVALKDLYVGNYGKQAQIGVPTTNASGATSIGRMSRATWDLHYKILSTGNKVEPTEFAVGNKETTWDLNTDGGKLGVIRNVSFKSSNNPKVTDTFASVDGGAGSVSWTLNEQDGKKVIVYNSNFANFANNKIPTGKVDITGIFKRFNNQWEILIRSLDDIKSAEKIDPFKGLPGKGDGTQANPLDITRALAYAKLNKKDATTYYIKGIISQVDEVSLQYGNARYYLSDDGTSTNQLQVFRGFYLNGNKFTDASQISAGKKVVILGTLDFYEATSTPQVGKGSKIISIN
;
A
#
# COMPACT_ATOMS: atom_id res chain seq x y z
N MET A 1 -19.76 -50.38 -59.13
CA MET A 1 -18.82 -50.16 -58.00
C MET A 1 -18.47 -48.70 -57.69
N LYS A 2 -18.52 -47.74 -58.65
CA LYS A 2 -18.19 -46.33 -58.35
C LYS A 2 -19.31 -45.55 -57.61
N LYS A 3 -20.59 -45.85 -57.87
CA LYS A 3 -21.73 -45.17 -57.20
C LYS A 3 -21.95 -45.58 -55.74
N LEU A 4 -21.56 -46.80 -55.35
CA LEU A 4 -21.70 -47.29 -53.97
C LEU A 4 -20.68 -46.64 -53.02
N LYS A 5 -19.49 -46.26 -53.52
CA LYS A 5 -18.46 -45.57 -52.73
C LYS A 5 -18.88 -44.14 -52.34
N PHE A 6 -19.62 -43.43 -53.20
CA PHE A 6 -20.11 -42.08 -52.88
C PHE A 6 -21.24 -42.10 -51.85
N ILE A 7 -22.10 -43.12 -51.87
CA ILE A 7 -23.17 -43.29 -50.88
C ILE A 7 -22.60 -43.65 -49.50
N MET A 8 -21.55 -44.48 -49.46
CA MET A 8 -20.88 -44.85 -48.21
C MET A 8 -20.08 -43.68 -47.61
N MET A 9 -19.48 -42.82 -48.44
CA MET A 9 -18.78 -41.61 -47.99
C MET A 9 -19.74 -40.55 -47.44
N ALA A 10 -20.92 -40.38 -48.07
CA ALA A 10 -21.96 -39.46 -47.58
C ALA A 10 -22.59 -39.94 -46.26
N ALA A 11 -22.77 -41.25 -46.08
CA ALA A 11 -23.25 -41.83 -44.83
C ALA A 11 -22.26 -41.69 -43.67
N VAL A 12 -20.94 -41.75 -43.95
CA VAL A 12 -19.90 -41.53 -42.93
C VAL A 12 -19.77 -40.05 -42.56
N CYS A 13 -19.94 -39.11 -43.51
CA CYS A 13 -20.00 -37.68 -43.19
C CYS A 13 -21.25 -37.29 -42.38
N ALA A 14 -22.38 -37.96 -42.58
CA ALA A 14 -23.59 -37.74 -41.79
C ALA A 14 -23.46 -38.25 -40.33
N LEU A 15 -22.61 -39.25 -40.08
CA LEU A 15 -22.30 -39.75 -38.72
C LEU A 15 -21.41 -38.80 -37.91
N PHE A 16 -20.67 -37.88 -38.56
CA PHE A 16 -19.96 -36.79 -37.88
C PHE A 16 -20.80 -35.52 -37.72
N ALA A 17 -21.92 -35.40 -38.43
CA ALA A 17 -22.85 -34.28 -38.28
C ALA A 17 -23.81 -34.44 -37.08
N SER A 18 -24.01 -35.67 -36.58
CA SER A 18 -24.86 -35.93 -35.41
C SER A 18 -24.22 -35.64 -34.05
N CYS A 19 -22.94 -35.25 -34.03
CA CYS A 19 -22.25 -34.78 -32.82
C CYS A 19 -22.05 -33.26 -32.77
N MET A 20 -22.72 -32.51 -33.65
CA MET A 20 -22.87 -31.05 -33.54
C MET A 20 -24.32 -30.71 -33.16
N GLY A 21 -24.83 -31.34 -32.11
CA GLY A 21 -26.02 -30.83 -31.43
C GLY A 21 -25.73 -29.41 -30.94
N GLY A 22 -26.72 -28.52 -31.01
CA GLY A 22 -26.65 -27.12 -30.58
C GLY A 22 -26.46 -26.92 -29.08
N SER A 23 -25.57 -27.69 -28.45
CA SER A 23 -25.23 -27.65 -27.03
C SER A 23 -23.75 -27.37 -26.80
N TYR A 24 -23.11 -26.59 -27.67
CA TYR A 24 -22.21 -25.57 -27.12
C TYR A 24 -23.11 -24.50 -26.51
N ALA A 25 -23.78 -24.86 -25.40
CA ALA A 25 -24.40 -23.87 -24.56
C ALA A 25 -23.25 -22.94 -24.18
N GLU A 26 -23.37 -21.66 -24.54
CA GLU A 26 -22.58 -20.63 -23.87
C GLU A 26 -22.68 -20.91 -22.37
N PRO A 27 -21.56 -20.91 -21.63
CA PRO A 27 -21.62 -21.11 -20.20
C PRO A 27 -22.68 -20.15 -19.64
N ASP A 28 -23.73 -20.70 -19.04
CA ASP A 28 -24.76 -19.88 -18.42
C ASP A 28 -24.06 -18.99 -17.39
N GLU A 29 -24.04 -17.67 -17.63
CA GLU A 29 -23.38 -16.70 -16.75
C GLU A 29 -24.01 -16.68 -15.35
N HIS A 30 -25.19 -17.28 -15.19
CA HIS A 30 -25.88 -17.47 -13.92
C HIS A 30 -25.72 -18.88 -13.34
N ALA A 31 -24.99 -19.78 -14.01
CA ALA A 31 -24.66 -21.08 -13.45
C ALA A 31 -23.84 -20.90 -12.17
N PRO A 32 -24.11 -21.71 -11.14
CA PRO A 32 -23.32 -21.65 -9.92
C PRO A 32 -21.86 -21.97 -10.21
N ALA A 33 -20.95 -21.33 -9.49
CA ALA A 33 -19.52 -21.54 -9.69
C ALA A 33 -19.19 -23.04 -9.63
N PRO A 34 -18.33 -23.56 -10.54
CA PRO A 34 -17.98 -24.98 -10.57
C PRO A 34 -17.02 -25.38 -9.42
N TYR A 35 -16.83 -24.49 -8.44
CA TYR A 35 -15.90 -24.62 -7.34
C TYR A 35 -16.65 -24.42 -6.01
N GLY A 36 -16.19 -25.11 -4.97
CA GLY A 36 -16.80 -25.04 -3.65
C GLY A 36 -18.10 -25.84 -3.55
N ASN A 37 -18.87 -25.53 -2.50
CA ASN A 37 -20.10 -26.20 -2.11
C ASN A 37 -21.29 -25.24 -2.26
N ASN A 38 -21.98 -25.36 -3.38
CA ASN A 38 -23.12 -24.49 -3.72
C ASN A 38 -24.36 -24.71 -2.83
N GLU A 39 -24.39 -25.79 -2.03
CA GLU A 39 -25.47 -26.08 -1.06
C GLU A 39 -25.37 -25.22 0.21
N LEU A 40 -24.24 -24.54 0.44
CA LEU A 40 -24.12 -23.67 1.60
C LEU A 40 -25.08 -22.48 1.51
N THR A 41 -25.69 -22.15 2.65
CA THR A 41 -26.61 -21.03 2.82
C THR A 41 -26.10 -20.08 3.90
N GLU A 42 -26.41 -18.79 3.79
CA GLU A 42 -26.02 -17.73 4.73
C GLU A 42 -26.79 -17.81 6.06
N THR A 43 -26.66 -18.94 6.76
CA THR A 43 -27.23 -19.20 8.07
C THR A 43 -26.12 -19.25 9.12
N ASN A 44 -26.41 -18.72 10.32
CA ASN A 44 -25.46 -18.68 11.45
C ASN A 44 -24.13 -17.99 11.10
N VAL A 45 -24.20 -16.90 10.34
CA VAL A 45 -23.03 -16.10 9.97
C VAL A 45 -22.62 -15.21 11.15
N ILE A 46 -21.39 -15.37 11.61
CA ILE A 46 -20.77 -14.49 12.62
C ILE A 46 -19.69 -13.62 11.96
N SER A 47 -19.33 -12.52 12.62
CA SER A 47 -18.21 -11.69 12.15
C SER A 47 -16.87 -12.34 12.46
N ILE A 48 -15.83 -11.97 11.71
CA ILE A 48 -14.46 -12.42 11.95
C ILE A 48 -13.98 -11.96 13.34
N ALA A 49 -14.32 -10.74 13.77
CA ALA A 49 -13.99 -10.27 15.11
C ALA A 49 -14.62 -11.15 16.20
N GLN A 50 -15.90 -11.54 16.03
CA GLN A 50 -16.57 -12.43 16.97
C GLN A 50 -15.93 -13.83 16.96
N LEU A 51 -15.61 -14.37 15.78
CA LEU A 51 -14.88 -15.64 15.68
C LEU A 51 -13.54 -15.57 16.45
N LYS A 52 -12.75 -14.52 16.22
CA LYS A 52 -11.47 -14.32 16.92
C LYS A 52 -11.65 -14.18 18.43
N SER A 53 -12.73 -13.54 18.87
CA SER A 53 -13.07 -13.44 20.30
C SER A 53 -13.37 -14.81 20.91
N ASN A 54 -14.23 -15.59 20.25
CA ASN A 54 -14.62 -16.94 20.69
C ASN A 54 -13.41 -17.89 20.83
N TYR A 55 -12.39 -17.73 19.98
CA TYR A 55 -11.18 -18.57 19.96
C TYR A 55 -9.92 -17.86 20.48
N SER A 56 -10.07 -16.73 21.17
CA SER A 56 -8.96 -15.86 21.59
C SER A 56 -7.89 -16.57 22.42
N ASN A 57 -8.30 -17.45 23.34
CA ASN A 57 -7.37 -18.25 24.16
C ASN A 57 -6.44 -19.11 23.28
N TYR A 58 -7.00 -19.78 22.27
CA TYR A 58 -6.24 -20.63 21.35
C TYR A 58 -5.36 -19.80 20.41
N ILE A 59 -5.87 -18.67 19.92
CA ILE A 59 -5.13 -17.76 19.03
C ILE A 59 -3.93 -17.12 19.77
N GLY A 60 -4.09 -16.81 21.06
CA GLY A 60 -3.05 -16.18 21.88
C GLY A 60 -2.00 -17.13 22.44
N THR A 61 -2.25 -18.44 22.40
CA THR A 61 -1.40 -19.50 22.97
C THR A 61 -0.32 -19.93 21.98
N ASP A 62 0.94 -19.89 22.44
CA ASP A 62 2.04 -20.51 21.70
C ASP A 62 1.89 -22.04 21.77
N TYR A 63 2.09 -22.74 20.64
CA TYR A 63 1.94 -24.19 20.58
C TYR A 63 2.89 -24.96 21.52
N ARG A 64 3.98 -24.30 21.96
CA ARG A 64 4.93 -24.86 22.94
C ARG A 64 4.43 -24.78 24.38
N ASP A 65 3.52 -23.84 24.65
CA ASP A 65 3.03 -23.53 25.99
C ASP A 65 1.63 -24.13 26.24
N GLY A 66 0.97 -24.67 25.20
CA GLY A 66 -0.32 -25.31 25.32
C GLY A 66 -1.04 -25.56 24.00
N ILE A 67 -2.34 -25.82 24.08
CA ILE A 67 -3.19 -26.08 22.91
C ILE A 67 -3.48 -24.75 22.20
N SER A 68 -2.97 -24.61 20.98
CA SER A 68 -3.03 -23.38 20.16
C SER A 68 -4.17 -23.35 19.12
N TYR A 69 -5.09 -24.31 19.20
CA TYR A 69 -6.25 -24.41 18.30
C TYR A 69 -7.42 -25.15 18.96
N ALA A 70 -8.63 -24.94 18.44
CA ALA A 70 -9.79 -25.75 18.79
C ALA A 70 -10.65 -26.06 17.58
N LYS A 71 -11.35 -27.19 17.64
CA LYS A 71 -12.32 -27.60 16.63
C LYS A 71 -13.57 -26.75 16.77
N VAL A 72 -14.13 -26.31 15.66
CA VAL A 72 -15.44 -25.67 15.61
C VAL A 72 -16.51 -26.75 15.59
N THR A 73 -17.31 -26.84 16.66
CA THR A 73 -18.39 -27.84 16.80
C THR A 73 -19.72 -27.33 16.27
N ASP A 74 -19.94 -26.03 16.38
CA ASP A 74 -21.20 -25.39 16.01
C ASP A 74 -21.27 -25.20 14.50
N ASP A 75 -22.49 -25.26 13.95
CA ASP A 75 -22.73 -24.88 12.56
C ASP A 75 -22.71 -23.35 12.42
N ILE A 76 -21.50 -22.78 12.44
CA ILE A 76 -21.24 -21.36 12.23
C ILE A 76 -20.48 -21.13 10.92
N LYS A 77 -20.69 -19.95 10.36
CA LYS A 77 -20.08 -19.53 9.09
C LYS A 77 -19.51 -18.13 9.23
N ILE A 78 -18.56 -17.78 8.37
CA ILE A 78 -18.12 -16.40 8.16
C ILE A 78 -18.38 -16.00 6.71
N LYS A 79 -18.74 -14.74 6.49
CA LYS A 79 -18.83 -14.15 5.15
C LYS A 79 -17.76 -13.07 5.02
N ALA A 80 -16.91 -13.19 4.01
CA ALA A 80 -15.74 -12.34 3.88
C ALA A 80 -15.26 -12.22 2.44
N VAL A 81 -14.53 -11.15 2.17
CA VAL A 81 -13.92 -10.88 0.86
C VAL A 81 -12.46 -11.33 0.86
N VAL A 82 -12.04 -11.94 -0.25
CA VAL A 82 -10.66 -12.32 -0.50
C VAL A 82 -9.81 -11.08 -0.76
N THR A 83 -8.72 -10.91 0.01
CA THR A 83 -7.82 -9.75 -0.12
C THR A 83 -6.40 -10.08 -0.58
N SER A 84 -5.98 -11.35 -0.46
CA SER A 84 -4.67 -11.85 -0.94
C SER A 84 -4.73 -12.46 -2.33
N SER A 85 -3.56 -12.69 -2.92
CA SER A 85 -3.41 -13.47 -4.17
C SER A 85 -2.08 -14.23 -4.16
N ASP A 86 -2.09 -15.47 -4.64
CA ASP A 86 -0.89 -16.31 -4.78
C ASP A 86 -0.25 -16.23 -6.19
N VAL A 87 -0.78 -15.39 -7.08
CA VAL A 87 -0.26 -15.20 -8.47
C VAL A 87 1.24 -14.90 -8.49
N ALA A 88 1.69 -13.99 -7.62
CA ALA A 88 3.09 -13.57 -7.59
C ALA A 88 3.99 -14.47 -6.73
N GLY A 89 3.43 -15.49 -6.06
CA GLY A 89 4.21 -16.45 -5.27
C GLY A 89 4.69 -15.96 -3.88
N ASN A 90 4.27 -14.78 -3.43
CA ASN A 90 4.58 -14.31 -2.08
C ASN A 90 3.68 -14.94 -1.00
N PHE A 91 2.45 -15.31 -1.40
CA PHE A 91 1.52 -16.10 -0.60
C PHE A 91 1.59 -17.56 -1.04
N TYR A 92 1.62 -18.49 -0.08
CA TYR A 92 1.79 -19.92 -0.37
C TYR A 92 0.80 -20.77 0.42
N GLN A 93 -0.16 -21.37 -0.29
CA GLN A 93 -1.12 -22.31 0.30
C GLN A 93 -1.91 -21.68 1.46
N GLU A 94 -2.27 -20.42 1.30
CA GLU A 94 -3.03 -19.62 2.24
C GLU A 94 -3.86 -18.55 1.53
N LEU A 95 -4.94 -18.11 2.17
CA LEU A 95 -5.85 -17.07 1.69
C LEU A 95 -6.14 -16.09 2.83
N ALA A 96 -6.02 -14.79 2.59
CA ALA A 96 -6.48 -13.75 3.51
C ALA A 96 -7.93 -13.39 3.20
N LEU A 97 -8.78 -13.50 4.22
CA LEU A 97 -10.19 -13.13 4.18
C LEU A 97 -10.44 -11.97 5.13
N GLN A 98 -11.24 -11.00 4.69
CA GLN A 98 -11.55 -9.80 5.45
C GLN A 98 -13.04 -9.47 5.37
N ASP A 99 -13.63 -9.12 6.51
CA ASP A 99 -14.94 -8.51 6.63
C ASP A 99 -14.81 -7.08 7.21
N ALA A 100 -15.93 -6.42 7.53
CA ALA A 100 -15.91 -5.07 8.09
C ALA A 100 -15.29 -4.99 9.50
N THR A 101 -15.13 -6.12 10.20
CA THR A 101 -14.72 -6.19 11.61
C THR A 101 -13.28 -6.65 11.79
N GLY A 102 -12.74 -7.44 10.86
CA GLY A 102 -11.45 -8.09 11.02
C GLY A 102 -11.00 -8.87 9.80
N ALA A 103 -9.86 -9.52 9.93
CA ALA A 103 -9.34 -10.44 8.93
C ALA A 103 -8.81 -11.73 9.57
N ILE A 104 -8.76 -12.79 8.77
CA ILE A 104 -8.28 -14.11 9.16
C ILE A 104 -7.61 -14.81 7.97
N ILE A 105 -6.65 -15.68 8.26
CA ILE A 105 -5.98 -16.50 7.23
C ILE A 105 -6.65 -17.88 7.18
N VAL A 106 -6.86 -18.42 5.97
CA VAL A 106 -7.28 -19.80 5.77
C VAL A 106 -6.13 -20.57 5.13
N SER A 107 -5.68 -21.64 5.77
CA SER A 107 -4.54 -22.45 5.33
C SER A 107 -5.01 -23.66 4.52
N ILE A 108 -4.67 -23.70 3.22
CA ILE A 108 -5.23 -24.64 2.25
C ILE A 108 -4.10 -25.29 1.45
N ALA A 109 -4.05 -26.62 1.40
CA ALA A 109 -3.02 -27.39 0.69
C ALA A 109 -3.25 -27.39 -0.83
N GLN A 110 -3.32 -26.20 -1.42
CA GLN A 110 -3.60 -25.94 -2.83
C GLN A 110 -2.83 -24.69 -3.28
N LYS A 111 -2.24 -24.78 -4.48
CA LYS A 111 -1.69 -23.62 -5.21
C LYS A 111 -2.71 -23.13 -6.24
N GLY A 112 -2.54 -21.91 -6.73
CA GLY A 112 -3.43 -21.33 -7.75
C GLY A 112 -4.80 -21.00 -7.18
N LEU A 113 -4.87 -20.61 -5.90
CA LEU A 113 -6.12 -20.22 -5.25
C LEU A 113 -6.77 -19.03 -5.97
N TYR A 114 -5.96 -18.12 -6.53
CA TYR A 114 -6.44 -16.99 -7.33
C TYR A 114 -7.37 -17.37 -8.49
N GLY A 115 -7.23 -18.58 -9.04
CA GLY A 115 -7.98 -19.00 -10.23
C GLY A 115 -9.47 -19.17 -9.94
N ALA A 116 -9.81 -19.69 -8.75
CA ALA A 116 -11.20 -19.78 -8.29
C ALA A 116 -11.61 -18.60 -7.41
N LEU A 117 -10.64 -18.02 -6.69
CA LEU A 117 -10.85 -17.00 -5.66
C LEU A 117 -9.94 -15.79 -5.91
N PRO A 118 -10.14 -15.04 -7.01
CA PRO A 118 -9.39 -13.80 -7.22
C PRO A 118 -9.74 -12.76 -6.13
N ILE A 119 -8.88 -11.76 -5.99
CA ILE A 119 -9.11 -10.63 -5.08
C ILE A 119 -10.49 -10.01 -5.36
N GLY A 120 -11.24 -9.69 -4.30
CA GLY A 120 -12.60 -9.17 -4.41
C GLY A 120 -13.69 -10.24 -4.53
N THR A 121 -13.34 -11.52 -4.48
CA THR A 121 -14.34 -12.59 -4.36
C THR A 121 -14.90 -12.60 -2.94
N GLU A 122 -16.22 -12.45 -2.81
CA GLU A 122 -16.91 -12.64 -1.54
C GLU A 122 -17.32 -14.11 -1.42
N ILE A 123 -16.95 -14.72 -0.30
CA ILE A 123 -17.24 -16.11 -0.01
C ILE A 123 -17.91 -16.27 1.35
N LEU A 124 -18.76 -17.28 1.42
CA LEU A 124 -19.21 -17.87 2.66
C LEU A 124 -18.30 -19.04 3.01
N VAL A 125 -17.83 -19.12 4.24
CA VAL A 125 -17.01 -20.24 4.73
C VAL A 125 -17.72 -20.92 5.90
N ALA A 126 -18.08 -22.19 5.72
CA ALA A 126 -18.60 -23.04 6.77
C ALA A 126 -17.45 -23.57 7.64
N LEU A 127 -17.55 -23.35 8.95
CA LEU A 127 -16.43 -23.60 9.86
C LEU A 127 -16.57 -24.88 10.66
N LYS A 128 -17.78 -25.43 10.80
CA LYS A 128 -18.02 -26.69 11.52
C LYS A 128 -17.06 -27.76 11.03
N ASP A 129 -16.45 -28.51 11.94
CA ASP A 129 -15.44 -29.54 11.67
C ASP A 129 -14.06 -29.05 11.19
N LEU A 130 -13.89 -27.75 10.95
CA LEU A 130 -12.57 -27.11 10.85
C LEU A 130 -12.06 -26.70 12.23
N TYR A 131 -10.84 -26.16 12.24
CA TYR A 131 -10.18 -25.70 13.45
C TYR A 131 -9.81 -24.23 13.32
N VAL A 132 -9.95 -23.49 14.41
CA VAL A 132 -9.48 -22.11 14.56
C VAL A 132 -8.35 -22.10 15.57
N GLY A 133 -7.26 -21.43 15.22
CA GLY A 133 -6.05 -21.39 16.04
C GLY A 133 -5.07 -20.35 15.51
N ASN A 134 -3.78 -20.62 15.67
CA ASN A 134 -2.76 -19.71 15.16
C ASN A 134 -1.51 -20.37 14.57
N TYR A 135 -0.83 -19.59 13.73
CA TYR A 135 0.57 -19.76 13.40
C TYR A 135 1.31 -18.47 13.80
N GLY A 136 2.21 -18.54 14.78
CA GLY A 136 2.90 -17.35 15.28
C GLY A 136 1.93 -16.27 15.78
N LYS A 137 0.84 -16.67 16.45
CA LYS A 137 -0.24 -15.78 16.93
C LYS A 137 -1.03 -15.03 15.85
N GLN A 138 -0.80 -15.29 14.56
CA GLN A 138 -1.75 -14.92 13.50
C GLN A 138 -2.95 -15.86 13.57
N ALA A 139 -4.16 -15.31 13.72
CA ALA A 139 -5.38 -16.10 13.66
C ALA A 139 -5.51 -16.82 12.31
N GLN A 140 -5.75 -18.13 12.34
CA GLN A 140 -5.92 -18.97 11.16
C GLN A 140 -7.06 -19.98 11.31
N ILE A 141 -7.61 -20.39 10.16
CA ILE A 141 -8.50 -21.54 9.97
C ILE A 141 -7.74 -22.63 9.22
N GLY A 142 -7.91 -23.89 9.64
CA GLY A 142 -7.28 -25.03 9.01
C GLY A 142 -7.62 -26.34 9.70
N VAL A 143 -6.67 -27.28 9.71
CA VAL A 143 -6.76 -28.57 10.41
C VAL A 143 -5.49 -28.81 11.24
N PRO A 144 -5.53 -29.63 12.31
CA PRO A 144 -4.34 -29.93 13.09
C PRO A 144 -3.26 -30.60 12.25
N THR A 145 -2.01 -30.25 12.52
CA THR A 145 -0.84 -30.91 11.97
C THR A 145 0.16 -31.19 13.08
N THR A 146 0.91 -32.27 12.94
CA THR A 146 1.98 -32.65 13.87
C THR A 146 3.31 -32.63 13.14
N ASN A 147 4.29 -31.92 13.69
CA ASN A 147 5.64 -31.91 13.12
C ASN A 147 6.43 -33.17 13.55
N ALA A 148 7.64 -33.34 13.01
CA ALA A 148 8.49 -34.50 13.30
C ALA A 148 8.88 -34.62 14.79
N SER A 149 8.85 -33.52 15.55
CA SER A 149 9.13 -33.51 16.99
C SER A 149 7.88 -33.78 17.85
N GLY A 150 6.75 -34.15 17.25
CA GLY A 150 5.50 -34.44 17.96
C GLY A 150 4.70 -33.20 18.39
N ALA A 151 5.14 -31.98 18.04
CA ALA A 151 4.44 -30.76 18.39
C ALA A 151 3.26 -30.54 17.44
N THR A 152 2.10 -30.20 18.00
CA THR A 152 0.85 -29.99 17.27
C THR A 152 0.54 -28.50 17.09
N SER A 153 0.16 -28.10 15.89
CA SER A 153 -0.31 -26.75 15.59
C SER A 153 -1.45 -26.78 14.58
N ILE A 154 -2.00 -25.61 14.25
CA ILE A 154 -2.85 -25.50 13.07
C ILE A 154 -1.99 -25.64 11.80
N GLY A 155 -2.56 -26.29 10.78
CA GLY A 155 -1.95 -26.58 9.50
C GLY A 155 -2.96 -26.48 8.37
N ARG A 156 -2.56 -26.95 7.18
CA ARG A 156 -3.33 -26.77 5.94
C ARG A 156 -4.40 -27.84 5.78
N MET A 157 -5.63 -27.43 5.51
CA MET A 157 -6.68 -28.36 5.09
C MET A 157 -6.46 -28.83 3.66
N SER A 158 -6.90 -30.05 3.32
CA SER A 158 -6.79 -30.55 1.95
C SER A 158 -7.67 -29.74 1.00
N ARG A 159 -7.35 -29.74 -0.31
CA ARG A 159 -8.23 -29.16 -1.34
C ARG A 159 -9.65 -29.75 -1.28
N ALA A 160 -9.77 -31.07 -1.12
CA ALA A 160 -11.06 -31.74 -1.04
C ALA A 160 -11.87 -31.29 0.18
N THR A 161 -11.20 -31.09 1.33
CA THR A 161 -11.85 -30.48 2.51
C THR A 161 -12.23 -29.04 2.19
N TRP A 162 -11.35 -28.24 1.60
CA TRP A 162 -11.69 -26.84 1.28
C TRP A 162 -12.92 -26.72 0.39
N ASP A 163 -13.00 -27.51 -0.68
CA ASP A 163 -14.14 -27.52 -1.61
C ASP A 163 -15.50 -27.82 -0.93
N LEU A 164 -15.53 -28.50 0.21
CA LEU A 164 -16.77 -28.74 0.97
C LEU A 164 -17.19 -27.54 1.84
N HIS A 165 -16.28 -26.60 2.12
CA HIS A 165 -16.42 -25.60 3.17
C HIS A 165 -16.58 -24.15 2.69
N TYR A 166 -16.49 -23.86 1.39
CA TYR A 166 -16.77 -22.51 0.90
C TYR A 166 -17.80 -22.48 -0.21
N LYS A 167 -18.47 -21.33 -0.34
CA LYS A 167 -19.32 -20.98 -1.47
C LYS A 167 -18.96 -19.59 -1.95
N ILE A 168 -18.84 -19.42 -3.27
CA ILE A 168 -18.68 -18.11 -3.88
C ILE A 168 -20.05 -17.43 -3.93
N LEU A 169 -20.13 -16.22 -3.38
CA LEU A 169 -21.36 -15.42 -3.35
C LEU A 169 -21.36 -14.35 -4.44
N SER A 170 -20.23 -13.68 -4.60
CA SER A 170 -20.04 -12.64 -5.61
C SER A 170 -18.56 -12.45 -5.96
N THR A 171 -18.27 -11.84 -7.10
CA THR A 171 -16.91 -11.57 -7.58
C THR A 171 -16.74 -10.09 -7.94
N GLY A 172 -15.51 -9.59 -7.93
CA GLY A 172 -15.21 -8.22 -8.36
C GLY A 172 -15.55 -7.14 -7.33
N ASN A 173 -15.78 -7.51 -6.07
CA ASN A 173 -15.97 -6.55 -5.00
C ASN A 173 -14.71 -5.71 -4.81
N LYS A 174 -14.90 -4.40 -4.64
CA LYS A 174 -13.81 -3.47 -4.42
C LYS A 174 -13.18 -3.74 -3.06
N VAL A 175 -11.87 -3.94 -3.03
CA VAL A 175 -11.08 -4.02 -1.79
C VAL A 175 -10.21 -2.78 -1.66
N GLU A 176 -10.33 -2.09 -0.53
CA GLU A 176 -9.56 -0.88 -0.24
C GLU A 176 -8.67 -1.10 0.98
N PRO A 177 -7.36 -0.77 0.90
CA PRO A 177 -6.47 -0.90 2.04
C PRO A 177 -6.78 0.14 3.10
N THR A 178 -6.78 -0.27 4.36
CA THR A 178 -6.84 0.65 5.50
C THR A 178 -5.44 1.20 5.84
N GLU A 179 -5.35 2.46 6.28
CA GLU A 179 -4.06 3.04 6.64
C GLU A 179 -3.50 2.36 7.90
N PHE A 180 -2.28 1.83 7.76
CA PHE A 180 -1.54 1.22 8.86
C PHE A 180 -0.71 2.27 9.61
N ALA A 181 0.14 3.00 8.89
CA ALA A 181 1.00 4.05 9.43
C ALA A 181 1.52 4.98 8.32
N VAL A 182 2.06 6.14 8.70
CA VAL A 182 2.69 7.12 7.78
C VAL A 182 4.05 7.55 8.32
N GLY A 183 5.12 7.24 7.58
CA GLY A 183 6.49 7.54 7.97
C GLY A 183 6.82 7.00 9.35
N ASN A 184 7.30 7.86 10.25
CA ASN A 184 7.74 7.50 11.62
C ASN A 184 6.60 7.34 12.63
N LYS A 185 5.33 7.52 12.23
CA LYS A 185 4.21 7.38 13.15
C LYS A 185 4.01 5.91 13.50
N GLU A 186 3.75 5.62 14.78
CA GLU A 186 3.32 4.29 15.19
C GLU A 186 1.90 4.01 14.65
N THR A 187 1.63 2.74 14.36
CA THR A 187 0.30 2.30 13.95
C THR A 187 -0.69 2.35 15.11
N THR A 188 -1.96 2.59 14.81
CA THR A 188 -3.07 2.40 15.77
C THR A 188 -3.62 0.97 15.76
N TRP A 189 -3.09 0.10 14.90
CA TRP A 189 -3.55 -1.28 14.78
C TRP A 189 -3.06 -2.13 15.95
N ASP A 190 -3.90 -3.06 16.39
CA ASP A 190 -3.61 -4.01 17.47
C ASP A 190 -3.28 -5.39 16.90
N LEU A 191 -2.15 -5.95 17.32
CA LEU A 191 -1.64 -7.25 16.86
C LEU A 191 -2.62 -8.41 17.09
N ASN A 192 -3.46 -8.34 18.12
CA ASN A 192 -4.45 -9.37 18.43
C ASN A 192 -5.67 -9.29 17.50
N THR A 193 -6.11 -8.09 17.13
CA THR A 193 -7.36 -7.89 16.39
C THR A 193 -7.16 -7.65 14.89
N ASP A 194 -6.04 -7.07 14.47
CA ASP A 194 -5.86 -6.56 13.10
C ASP A 194 -4.95 -7.43 12.21
N GLY A 195 -4.32 -8.46 12.77
CA GLY A 195 -3.54 -9.45 12.02
C GLY A 195 -4.31 -10.08 10.86
N GLY A 196 -3.76 -9.99 9.65
CA GLY A 196 -4.31 -10.52 8.40
C GLY A 196 -5.04 -9.48 7.53
N LYS A 197 -5.17 -8.23 8.00
CA LYS A 197 -5.88 -7.17 7.25
C LYS A 197 -5.08 -6.68 6.05
N LEU A 198 -5.78 -6.27 5.00
CA LEU A 198 -5.24 -5.50 3.90
C LEU A 198 -5.01 -4.06 4.36
N GLY A 199 -3.76 -3.60 4.29
CA GLY A 199 -3.37 -2.26 4.73
C GLY A 199 -2.43 -1.56 3.78
N VAL A 200 -2.13 -0.31 4.09
CA VAL A 200 -1.08 0.49 3.44
C VAL A 200 -0.24 1.22 4.49
N ILE A 201 1.09 1.09 4.37
CA ILE A 201 2.05 1.94 5.08
C ILE A 201 2.64 2.95 4.10
N ARG A 202 2.63 4.23 4.47
CA ARG A 202 2.97 5.34 3.57
C ARG A 202 4.29 5.99 3.88
N ASN A 203 4.92 6.57 2.87
CA ASN A 203 6.08 7.44 3.00
C ASN A 203 7.26 6.78 3.73
N VAL A 204 7.53 5.52 3.40
CA VAL A 204 8.61 4.70 3.98
C VAL A 204 9.67 4.34 2.94
N SER A 205 10.86 3.95 3.37
CA SER A 205 11.94 3.51 2.48
C SER A 205 12.62 2.24 3.01
N PHE A 206 13.04 1.36 2.10
CA PHE A 206 13.76 0.14 2.45
C PHE A 206 15.13 0.47 3.08
N LYS A 207 15.49 -0.23 4.16
CA LYS A 207 16.72 0.00 4.92
C LYS A 207 17.73 -1.14 4.77
N SER A 208 17.41 -2.31 5.29
CA SER A 208 18.29 -3.47 5.26
C SER A 208 17.49 -4.77 5.34
N SER A 209 18.02 -5.82 4.72
CA SER A 209 17.47 -7.16 4.77
C SER A 209 18.05 -7.98 5.93
N ASN A 210 17.36 -9.05 6.31
CA ASN A 210 17.86 -10.05 7.27
C ASN A 210 18.91 -11.01 6.67
N ASN A 211 19.15 -10.96 5.36
CA ASN A 211 20.14 -11.78 4.67
C ASN A 211 21.22 -10.86 4.06
N PRO A 212 22.44 -10.82 4.60
CA PRO A 212 23.48 -9.87 4.17
C PRO A 212 23.93 -10.05 2.72
N LYS A 213 23.59 -11.16 2.06
CA LYS A 213 23.87 -11.40 0.64
C LYS A 213 22.85 -10.74 -0.29
N VAL A 214 21.70 -10.31 0.24
CA VAL A 214 20.61 -9.70 -0.51
C VAL A 214 20.57 -8.21 -0.18
N THR A 215 21.20 -7.41 -1.03
CA THR A 215 21.47 -5.97 -0.75
C THR A 215 20.59 -5.02 -1.54
N ASP A 216 20.04 -5.43 -2.68
CA ASP A 216 19.25 -4.54 -3.53
C ASP A 216 18.04 -5.21 -4.19
N THR A 217 17.71 -6.47 -3.87
CA THR A 217 16.54 -7.19 -4.40
C THR A 217 15.53 -7.57 -3.31
N PHE A 218 14.27 -7.82 -3.68
CA PHE A 218 13.21 -8.18 -2.72
C PHE A 218 13.52 -9.46 -1.94
N ALA A 219 14.06 -10.48 -2.62
CA ALA A 219 14.50 -11.74 -2.03
C ALA A 219 15.62 -12.40 -2.86
N SER A 220 15.92 -13.67 -2.57
CA SER A 220 16.93 -14.46 -3.28
C SER A 220 16.28 -15.58 -4.07
N VAL A 221 16.30 -15.52 -5.41
CA VAL A 221 15.76 -16.61 -6.26
C VAL A 221 16.47 -17.95 -6.05
N ASP A 222 17.77 -17.90 -5.73
CA ASP A 222 18.58 -19.10 -5.43
C ASP A 222 18.52 -19.51 -3.94
N GLY A 223 17.67 -18.83 -3.14
CA GLY A 223 17.57 -19.05 -1.70
C GLY A 223 16.81 -20.31 -1.31
N GLY A 224 16.17 -21.00 -2.26
CA GLY A 224 15.33 -22.17 -2.00
C GLY A 224 14.16 -21.86 -1.06
N ALA A 225 13.71 -22.86 -0.29
CA ALA A 225 12.63 -22.68 0.67
C ALA A 225 13.02 -21.69 1.77
N GLY A 226 12.33 -20.55 1.82
CA GLY A 226 12.58 -19.49 2.78
C GLY A 226 12.13 -18.13 2.28
N SER A 227 12.59 -17.09 2.98
CA SER A 227 12.23 -15.71 2.71
C SER A 227 13.38 -14.75 3.02
N VAL A 228 13.24 -13.53 2.51
CA VAL A 228 14.03 -12.38 2.90
C VAL A 228 13.07 -11.33 3.47
N SER A 229 13.42 -10.81 4.63
CA SER A 229 12.65 -9.78 5.33
C SER A 229 13.42 -8.47 5.30
N TRP A 230 12.74 -7.41 4.91
CA TRP A 230 13.29 -6.06 4.86
C TRP A 230 12.77 -5.20 5.99
N THR A 231 13.67 -4.46 6.62
CA THR A 231 13.34 -3.37 7.54
C THR A 231 13.12 -2.07 6.77
N LEU A 232 12.40 -1.13 7.38
CA LEU A 232 12.11 0.19 6.84
C LEU A 232 12.86 1.25 7.66
N ASN A 233 13.28 2.35 7.03
CA ASN A 233 13.99 3.43 7.74
C ASN A 233 13.11 4.10 8.80
N GLU A 234 11.81 4.19 8.53
CA GLU A 234 10.86 4.91 9.35
C GLU A 234 10.12 4.05 10.39
N GLN A 235 10.48 2.78 10.54
CA GLN A 235 9.82 1.87 11.49
C GLN A 235 10.85 1.09 12.30
N ASP A 236 10.46 0.64 13.51
CA ASP A 236 11.28 -0.28 14.28
C ASP A 236 11.30 -1.65 13.58
N GLY A 237 12.48 -2.08 13.10
CA GLY A 237 12.67 -3.35 12.41
C GLY A 237 12.38 -4.59 13.26
N LYS A 238 12.25 -4.47 14.58
CA LYS A 238 11.75 -5.54 15.46
C LYS A 238 10.23 -5.62 15.51
N LYS A 239 9.53 -4.54 15.13
CA LYS A 239 8.06 -4.43 15.15
C LYS A 239 7.44 -4.57 13.77
N VAL A 240 8.08 -4.06 12.70
CA VAL A 240 7.52 -4.04 11.35
C VAL A 240 8.58 -4.43 10.32
N ILE A 241 8.25 -5.39 9.46
CA ILE A 241 9.07 -5.80 8.32
C ILE A 241 8.22 -5.99 7.06
N VAL A 242 8.88 -5.94 5.91
CA VAL A 242 8.32 -6.40 4.62
C VAL A 242 8.85 -7.80 4.35
N TYR A 243 7.97 -8.79 4.34
CA TYR A 243 8.30 -10.20 4.13
C TYR A 243 8.19 -10.56 2.65
N ASN A 244 9.23 -11.16 2.09
CA ASN A 244 9.26 -11.59 0.69
C ASN A 244 9.76 -13.05 0.58
N SER A 245 8.93 -13.91 0.00
CA SER A 245 9.28 -15.29 -0.35
C SER A 245 10.41 -15.32 -1.38
N ASN A 246 11.35 -16.25 -1.21
CA ASN A 246 12.35 -16.56 -2.24
C ASN A 246 11.70 -17.12 -3.52
N PHE A 247 10.48 -17.65 -3.43
CA PHE A 247 9.70 -18.15 -4.56
C PHE A 247 8.80 -17.09 -5.22
N ALA A 248 8.80 -15.84 -4.73
CA ALA A 248 8.06 -14.79 -5.38
C ALA A 248 8.63 -14.54 -6.79
N ASN A 249 7.77 -14.36 -7.79
CA ASN A 249 8.20 -14.09 -9.16
C ASN A 249 8.95 -12.74 -9.28
N PHE A 250 8.80 -11.88 -8.28
CA PHE A 250 9.50 -10.61 -8.16
C PHE A 250 10.74 -10.66 -7.24
N ALA A 251 11.14 -11.85 -6.76
CA ALA A 251 12.24 -11.98 -5.79
C ALA A 251 13.53 -11.30 -6.26
N ASN A 252 13.89 -11.42 -7.54
CA ASN A 252 15.10 -10.80 -8.11
C ASN A 252 14.90 -9.34 -8.57
N ASN A 253 13.69 -8.77 -8.42
CA ASN A 253 13.47 -7.37 -8.76
C ASN A 253 14.16 -6.48 -7.73
N LYS A 254 14.67 -5.34 -8.20
CA LYS A 254 15.30 -4.37 -7.31
C LYS A 254 14.28 -3.73 -6.38
N ILE A 255 14.64 -3.56 -5.12
CA ILE A 255 13.86 -2.72 -4.22
C ILE A 255 13.89 -1.26 -4.71
N PRO A 256 12.81 -0.49 -4.56
CA PRO A 256 12.78 0.91 -4.96
C PRO A 256 13.79 1.77 -4.21
N THR A 257 14.37 2.73 -4.90
CA THR A 257 15.15 3.81 -4.28
C THR A 257 14.23 4.94 -3.84
N GLY A 258 14.38 5.42 -2.61
CA GLY A 258 13.58 6.54 -2.07
C GLY A 258 12.30 6.08 -1.35
N LYS A 259 11.37 7.01 -1.17
CA LYS A 259 10.15 6.77 -0.39
C LYS A 259 9.03 6.19 -1.24
N VAL A 260 8.33 5.21 -0.68
CA VAL A 260 7.22 4.47 -1.27
C VAL A 260 6.06 4.35 -0.29
N ASP A 261 4.89 4.09 -0.85
CA ASP A 261 3.72 3.55 -0.17
C ASP A 261 3.66 2.04 -0.48
N ILE A 262 3.53 1.22 0.56
CA ILE A 262 3.50 -0.24 0.47
C ILE A 262 2.13 -0.72 0.91
N THR A 263 1.37 -1.28 -0.02
CA THR A 263 0.12 -2.00 0.23
C THR A 263 0.41 -3.47 0.46
N GLY A 264 -0.36 -4.15 1.30
CA GLY A 264 -0.14 -5.59 1.51
C GLY A 264 -1.05 -6.17 2.58
N ILE A 265 -0.88 -7.46 2.83
CA ILE A 265 -1.52 -8.15 3.95
C ILE A 265 -0.59 -8.06 5.16
N PHE A 266 -1.07 -7.45 6.24
CA PHE A 266 -0.32 -7.23 7.47
C PHE A 266 -0.56 -8.40 8.41
N LYS A 267 0.28 -9.43 8.31
CA LYS A 267 0.22 -10.62 9.15
C LYS A 267 0.96 -10.37 10.46
N ARG A 268 0.55 -11.10 11.48
CA ARG A 268 1.28 -11.18 12.75
C ARG A 268 2.25 -12.35 12.74
N PHE A 269 3.45 -12.14 13.24
CA PHE A 269 4.33 -13.21 13.69
C PHE A 269 4.86 -12.87 15.09
N ASN A 270 4.36 -13.57 16.10
CA ASN A 270 4.59 -13.30 17.52
C ASN A 270 4.26 -11.87 17.92
N ASN A 271 5.25 -10.98 18.05
CA ASN A 271 5.04 -9.58 18.44
C ASN A 271 5.44 -8.61 17.31
N GLN A 272 5.49 -9.10 16.07
CA GLN A 272 5.96 -8.39 14.90
C GLN A 272 4.91 -8.43 13.79
N TRP A 273 4.81 -7.33 13.06
CA TRP A 273 4.05 -7.19 11.83
C TRP A 273 4.91 -7.61 10.64
N GLU A 274 4.37 -8.53 9.84
CA GLU A 274 4.92 -8.94 8.55
C GLU A 274 4.01 -8.44 7.43
N ILE A 275 4.53 -7.50 6.63
CA ILE A 275 3.82 -6.96 5.48
C ILE A 275 4.15 -7.83 4.27
N LEU A 276 3.14 -8.52 3.74
CA LEU A 276 3.28 -9.33 2.53
C LEU A 276 2.60 -8.60 1.37
N ILE A 277 3.41 -8.15 0.40
CA ILE A 277 2.90 -7.59 -0.86
C ILE A 277 2.34 -8.71 -1.73
N ARG A 278 1.27 -8.43 -2.48
CA ARG A 278 0.63 -9.39 -3.40
C ARG A 278 1.29 -9.41 -4.76
N SER A 279 1.87 -8.28 -5.15
CA SER A 279 2.66 -8.09 -6.37
C SER A 279 3.48 -6.80 -6.25
N LEU A 280 4.26 -6.47 -7.29
CA LEU A 280 4.98 -5.19 -7.33
C LEU A 280 4.05 -3.97 -7.46
N ASP A 281 2.82 -4.13 -7.95
CA ASP A 281 1.85 -3.04 -8.08
C ASP A 281 1.38 -2.49 -6.72
N ASP A 282 1.59 -3.26 -5.66
CA ASP A 282 1.35 -2.85 -4.28
C ASP A 282 2.41 -1.87 -3.76
N ILE A 283 3.49 -1.63 -4.52
CA ILE A 283 4.54 -0.68 -4.17
C ILE A 283 4.50 0.48 -5.14
N LYS A 284 4.12 1.65 -4.61
CA LYS A 284 4.00 2.88 -5.39
C LYS A 284 4.98 3.90 -4.85
N SER A 285 5.61 4.68 -5.71
CA SER A 285 6.35 5.85 -5.25
C SER A 285 5.44 6.68 -4.35
N ALA A 286 5.93 7.06 -3.17
CA ALA A 286 5.15 7.88 -2.26
C ALA A 286 4.80 9.15 -3.03
N GLU A 287 3.52 9.51 -3.07
CA GLU A 287 3.14 10.80 -3.64
C GLU A 287 3.95 11.87 -2.91
N LYS A 288 4.70 12.68 -3.66
CA LYS A 288 5.20 13.93 -3.10
C LYS A 288 3.95 14.67 -2.65
N ILE A 289 3.76 14.80 -1.34
CA ILE A 289 2.72 15.66 -0.80
C ILE A 289 3.00 17.03 -1.40
N ASP A 290 2.19 17.44 -2.37
CA ASP A 290 2.23 18.80 -2.89
C ASP A 290 1.83 19.71 -1.73
N PRO A 291 2.77 20.44 -1.11
CA PRO A 291 2.47 21.26 0.04
C PRO A 291 1.56 22.44 -0.36
N PHE A 292 1.42 22.68 -1.66
CA PHE A 292 0.58 23.72 -2.26
C PHE A 292 -0.78 23.21 -2.75
N LYS A 293 -1.09 21.91 -2.55
CA LYS A 293 -2.34 21.32 -3.02
C LYS A 293 -3.54 22.09 -2.48
N GLY A 294 -4.39 22.58 -3.38
CA GLY A 294 -5.58 23.36 -3.04
C GLY A 294 -5.33 24.85 -2.75
N LEU A 295 -4.09 25.33 -2.80
CA LEU A 295 -3.78 26.75 -2.66
C LEU A 295 -3.90 27.50 -4.00
N PRO A 296 -4.36 28.77 -3.98
CA PRO A 296 -4.41 29.62 -5.17
C PRO A 296 -3.00 29.89 -5.72
N GLY A 297 -2.92 30.43 -6.94
CA GLY A 297 -1.66 30.71 -7.63
C GLY A 297 -1.08 29.49 -8.35
N LYS A 298 0.19 29.58 -8.75
CA LYS A 298 0.89 28.63 -9.63
C LYS A 298 2.31 28.35 -9.13
N GLY A 299 2.91 27.28 -9.65
CA GLY A 299 4.25 26.83 -9.28
C GLY A 299 4.26 25.72 -8.24
N ASP A 300 5.27 24.86 -8.30
CA ASP A 300 5.55 23.81 -7.31
C ASP A 300 6.79 24.14 -6.44
N GLY A 301 7.33 25.35 -6.61
CA GLY A 301 8.47 25.84 -5.84
C GLY A 301 9.82 25.26 -6.26
N THR A 302 9.86 24.49 -7.35
CA THR A 302 11.11 24.06 -7.98
C THR A 302 11.70 25.18 -8.84
N GLN A 303 12.98 25.05 -9.21
CA GLN A 303 13.64 26.01 -10.10
C GLN A 303 12.97 26.11 -11.48
N ALA A 304 12.48 24.98 -12.00
CA ALA A 304 11.80 24.91 -13.28
C ALA A 304 10.39 25.53 -13.23
N ASN A 305 9.75 25.50 -12.06
CA ASN A 305 8.39 25.99 -11.86
C ASN A 305 8.25 26.73 -10.51
N PRO A 306 8.88 27.92 -10.36
CA PRO A 306 8.85 28.69 -9.12
C PRO A 306 7.43 29.06 -8.70
N LEU A 307 7.20 29.22 -7.40
CA LEU A 307 5.95 29.77 -6.87
C LEU A 307 5.74 31.20 -7.40
N ASP A 308 4.52 31.52 -7.79
CA ASP A 308 4.09 32.91 -7.92
C ASP A 308 3.83 33.53 -6.53
N ILE A 309 3.65 34.85 -6.47
CA ILE A 309 3.48 35.55 -5.19
C ILE A 309 2.16 35.18 -4.53
N THR A 310 1.09 35.04 -5.32
CA THR A 310 -0.21 34.57 -4.83
C THR A 310 -0.10 33.24 -4.08
N ARG A 311 0.58 32.23 -4.65
CA ARG A 311 0.75 30.91 -4.02
C ARG A 311 1.68 30.99 -2.82
N ALA A 312 2.79 31.72 -2.92
CA ALA A 312 3.73 31.89 -1.81
C ALA A 312 3.07 32.53 -0.57
N LEU A 313 2.24 33.55 -0.78
CA LEU A 313 1.46 34.18 0.29
C LEU A 313 0.45 33.22 0.92
N ALA A 314 -0.29 32.47 0.09
CA ALA A 314 -1.27 31.50 0.58
C ALA A 314 -0.60 30.39 1.41
N TYR A 315 0.57 29.92 0.97
CA TYR A 315 1.32 28.89 1.68
C TYR A 315 1.89 29.39 3.01
N ALA A 316 2.54 30.57 3.00
CA ALA A 316 3.09 31.17 4.21
C ALA A 316 2.01 31.34 5.30
N LYS A 317 0.81 31.81 4.94
CA LYS A 317 -0.33 31.97 5.86
C LYS A 317 -0.80 30.69 6.55
N LEU A 318 -0.40 29.51 6.08
CA LEU A 318 -0.69 28.24 6.78
C LEU A 318 0.07 28.11 8.11
N ASN A 319 1.08 28.96 8.35
CA ASN A 319 1.86 29.02 9.59
C ASN A 319 2.44 27.65 10.01
N LYS A 320 2.83 26.85 9.03
CA LYS A 320 3.61 25.64 9.27
C LYS A 320 5.06 26.11 9.30
N LYS A 321 5.74 26.01 10.44
CA LYS A 321 7.20 26.19 10.52
C LYS A 321 7.86 25.21 9.55
N ASP A 322 8.11 25.65 8.33
CA ASP A 322 8.65 24.86 7.22
C ASP A 322 10.06 25.36 6.89
N ALA A 323 11.05 24.52 7.13
CA ALA A 323 12.45 24.84 6.84
C ALA A 323 12.81 24.65 5.36
N THR A 324 11.87 24.19 4.52
CA THR A 324 12.08 23.99 3.09
C THR A 324 12.26 25.32 2.37
N THR A 325 13.28 25.42 1.52
CA THR A 325 13.47 26.57 0.64
C THR A 325 12.76 26.36 -0.69
N TYR A 326 12.08 27.39 -1.18
CA TYR A 326 11.35 27.37 -2.43
C TYR A 326 11.87 28.44 -3.39
N TYR A 327 11.85 28.13 -4.68
CA TYR A 327 12.01 29.14 -5.72
C TYR A 327 10.72 29.94 -5.83
N ILE A 328 10.82 31.27 -5.76
CA ILE A 328 9.69 32.19 -5.79
C ILE A 328 9.97 33.23 -6.87
N LYS A 329 8.99 33.48 -7.74
CA LYS A 329 9.06 34.44 -8.83
C LYS A 329 8.07 35.57 -8.60
N GLY A 330 8.53 36.81 -8.82
CA GLY A 330 7.69 38.00 -8.72
C GLY A 330 8.32 39.22 -9.38
N ILE A 331 7.60 40.33 -9.35
CA ILE A 331 8.08 41.66 -9.74
C ILE A 331 8.35 42.44 -8.46
N ILE A 332 9.48 43.13 -8.39
CA ILE A 332 9.80 44.01 -7.27
C ILE A 332 8.81 45.17 -7.26
N SER A 333 7.91 45.19 -6.27
CA SER A 333 6.92 46.25 -6.08
C SER A 333 7.51 47.45 -5.35
N GLN A 334 8.40 47.18 -4.39
CA GLN A 334 9.01 48.19 -3.55
C GLN A 334 10.38 47.71 -3.05
N VAL A 335 11.37 48.61 -3.06
CA VAL A 335 12.63 48.43 -2.32
C VAL A 335 12.54 49.31 -1.08
N ASP A 336 12.63 48.71 0.09
CA ASP A 336 12.49 49.43 1.37
C ASP A 336 13.86 49.82 1.93
N GLU A 337 14.84 48.91 1.88
CA GLU A 337 16.19 49.16 2.36
C GLU A 337 17.21 48.32 1.60
N VAL A 338 18.38 48.90 1.29
CA VAL A 338 19.60 48.16 0.94
C VAL A 338 20.68 48.54 1.94
N SER A 339 21.10 47.59 2.77
CA SER A 339 22.17 47.79 3.74
C SER A 339 23.50 47.33 3.15
N LEU A 340 24.39 48.26 2.81
CA LEU A 340 25.74 47.93 2.35
C LEU A 340 26.63 47.39 3.49
N GLN A 341 26.34 47.78 4.73
CA GLN A 341 27.04 47.27 5.92
C GLN A 341 26.80 45.76 6.09
N TYR A 342 25.55 45.32 5.98
CA TYR A 342 25.19 43.91 6.12
C TYR A 342 25.17 43.15 4.79
N GLY A 343 25.23 43.87 3.67
CA GLY A 343 25.19 43.32 2.31
C GLY A 343 23.84 42.70 1.94
N ASN A 344 22.74 43.12 2.54
CA ASN A 344 21.40 42.57 2.32
C ASN A 344 20.36 43.66 2.08
N ALA A 345 19.19 43.27 1.58
CA ALA A 345 18.10 44.18 1.28
C ALA A 345 16.77 43.71 1.90
N ARG A 346 15.90 44.67 2.21
CA ARG A 346 14.48 44.45 2.49
C ARG A 346 13.68 45.04 1.33
N TYR A 347 12.87 44.21 0.70
CA TYR A 347 12.08 44.58 -0.48
C TYR A 347 10.82 43.74 -0.55
N TYR A 348 9.92 44.08 -1.45
CA TYR A 348 8.63 43.46 -1.61
C TYR A 348 8.44 42.98 -3.04
N LEU A 349 7.80 41.82 -3.19
CA LEU A 349 7.46 41.20 -4.46
C LEU A 349 5.95 41.10 -4.61
N SER A 350 5.43 41.35 -5.80
CA SER A 350 4.04 41.05 -6.17
C SER A 350 3.98 40.43 -7.57
N ASP A 351 2.83 39.85 -7.93
CA ASP A 351 2.65 39.26 -9.27
C ASP A 351 2.55 40.33 -10.36
N ASP A 352 2.08 41.54 -10.02
CA ASP A 352 1.81 42.65 -10.95
C ASP A 352 2.76 43.85 -10.80
N GLY A 353 3.67 43.82 -9.83
CA GLY A 353 4.58 44.92 -9.53
C GLY A 353 3.96 46.06 -8.72
N THR A 354 2.72 45.91 -8.24
CA THR A 354 2.06 46.89 -7.36
C THR A 354 2.28 46.52 -5.87
N SER A 355 1.96 47.44 -4.96
CA SER A 355 2.06 47.19 -3.52
C SER A 355 0.90 46.35 -2.94
N THR A 356 -0.06 45.93 -3.78
CA THR A 356 -1.19 45.10 -3.36
C THR A 356 -0.76 43.63 -3.33
N ASN A 357 -1.16 42.87 -2.30
CA ASN A 357 -0.84 41.44 -2.17
C ASN A 357 0.66 41.15 -2.35
N GLN A 358 1.52 41.93 -1.71
CA GLN A 358 2.96 41.78 -1.80
C GLN A 358 3.53 40.89 -0.70
N LEU A 359 4.54 40.10 -1.05
CA LEU A 359 5.33 39.27 -0.15
C LEU A 359 6.62 40.02 0.21
N GLN A 360 6.86 40.20 1.50
CA GLN A 360 8.11 40.80 1.96
C GLN A 360 9.27 39.80 1.82
N VAL A 361 10.42 40.28 1.35
CA VAL A 361 11.70 39.58 1.46
C VAL A 361 12.51 40.24 2.57
N PHE A 362 12.67 39.52 3.68
CA PHE A 362 13.34 40.06 4.87
C PHE A 362 14.84 39.72 4.84
N ARG A 363 15.69 40.76 4.65
CA ARG A 363 17.16 40.64 4.65
C ARG A 363 17.68 39.60 3.64
N GLY A 364 17.23 39.72 2.39
CA GLY A 364 17.69 38.89 1.28
C GLY A 364 19.04 39.35 0.73
N PHE A 365 19.86 38.41 0.27
CA PHE A 365 21.13 38.65 -0.40
C PHE A 365 20.95 38.84 -1.92
N TYR A 366 21.97 39.42 -2.55
CA TYR A 366 22.03 39.63 -3.99
C TYR A 366 22.26 38.31 -4.75
N LEU A 367 22.62 38.40 -6.02
CA LEU A 367 22.75 37.28 -6.93
C LEU A 367 23.59 36.14 -6.35
N ASN A 368 22.99 34.95 -6.31
CA ASN A 368 23.56 33.71 -5.84
C ASN A 368 24.09 33.75 -4.38
N GLY A 369 23.58 34.68 -3.57
CA GLY A 369 23.96 34.83 -2.16
C GLY A 369 25.11 35.82 -1.93
N ASN A 370 25.57 36.51 -2.97
CA ASN A 370 26.53 37.60 -2.82
C ASN A 370 25.94 38.76 -2.03
N LYS A 371 26.82 39.54 -1.40
CA LYS A 371 26.41 40.79 -0.72
C LYS A 371 26.02 41.85 -1.75
N PHE A 372 25.02 42.66 -1.41
CA PHE A 372 24.81 43.95 -2.07
C PHE A 372 26.02 44.85 -1.84
N THR A 373 26.54 45.42 -2.92
CA THR A 373 27.65 46.38 -2.92
C THR A 373 27.21 47.76 -3.37
N ASP A 374 26.04 47.87 -4.00
CA ASP A 374 25.45 49.11 -4.47
C ASP A 374 23.91 49.04 -4.37
N ALA A 375 23.28 50.12 -3.91
CA ALA A 375 21.82 50.19 -3.78
C ALA A 375 21.10 50.12 -5.13
N SER A 376 21.75 50.52 -6.22
CA SER A 376 21.21 50.47 -7.58
C SER A 376 21.13 49.07 -8.19
N GLN A 377 21.71 48.06 -7.53
CA GLN A 377 21.65 46.64 -7.96
C GLN A 377 20.22 46.07 -7.93
N ILE A 378 19.29 46.77 -7.27
CA ILE A 378 17.89 46.39 -7.15
C ILE A 378 17.00 47.62 -7.32
N SER A 379 15.90 47.48 -8.06
CA SER A 379 14.94 48.56 -8.27
C SER A 379 13.54 47.99 -8.46
N ALA A 380 12.51 48.80 -8.20
CA ALA A 380 11.13 48.44 -8.51
C ALA A 380 10.95 48.15 -10.02
N GLY A 381 9.96 47.31 -10.35
CA GLY A 381 9.61 46.89 -11.71
C GLY A 381 10.45 45.74 -12.27
N LYS A 382 11.55 45.35 -11.60
CA LYS A 382 12.39 44.22 -12.04
C LYS A 382 11.73 42.88 -11.75
N LYS A 383 11.84 41.94 -12.70
CA LYS A 383 11.39 40.56 -12.52
C LYS A 383 12.49 39.76 -11.84
N VAL A 384 12.16 39.09 -10.75
CA VAL A 384 13.12 38.27 -10.01
C VAL A 384 12.65 36.85 -9.81
N VAL A 385 13.63 35.95 -9.67
CA VAL A 385 13.46 34.65 -9.02
C VAL A 385 14.37 34.64 -7.81
N ILE A 386 13.83 34.28 -6.65
CA ILE A 386 14.56 34.17 -5.38
C ILE A 386 14.48 32.73 -4.88
N LEU A 387 15.40 32.34 -4.00
CA LEU A 387 15.34 31.09 -3.24
C LEU A 387 15.35 31.41 -1.74
N GLY A 388 14.35 30.94 -0.99
CA GLY A 388 14.25 31.18 0.44
C GLY A 388 13.13 30.38 1.12
N THR A 389 13.08 30.42 2.46
CA THR A 389 12.02 29.81 3.26
C THR A 389 10.82 30.76 3.38
N LEU A 390 9.60 30.24 3.32
CA LEU A 390 8.39 31.01 3.58
C LEU A 390 8.03 30.93 5.06
N ASP A 391 7.82 32.08 5.69
CA ASP A 391 7.55 32.19 7.12
C ASP A 391 6.32 33.08 7.38
N PHE A 392 5.63 32.81 8.48
CA PHE A 392 4.53 33.60 9.00
C PHE A 392 4.85 33.92 10.46
N TYR A 393 5.66 34.95 10.64
CA TYR A 393 6.16 35.29 11.96
C TYR A 393 5.07 36.03 12.76
N GLU A 394 4.52 35.37 13.77
CA GLU A 394 3.42 35.87 14.62
C GLU A 394 3.68 37.28 15.21
N ALA A 395 4.94 37.66 15.47
CA ALA A 395 5.23 38.99 16.00
C ALA A 395 5.23 40.11 14.95
N THR A 396 5.23 39.78 13.64
CA THR A 396 5.09 40.76 12.54
C THR A 396 3.76 40.62 11.78
N SER A 397 2.97 39.59 12.06
CA SER A 397 1.66 39.28 11.45
C SER A 397 1.62 39.36 9.91
N THR A 398 2.78 39.26 9.24
CA THR A 398 2.91 39.42 7.80
C THR A 398 3.67 38.25 7.19
N PRO A 399 3.11 37.58 6.17
CA PRO A 399 3.83 36.59 5.38
C PRO A 399 5.12 37.17 4.81
N GLN A 400 6.24 36.47 5.00
CA GLN A 400 7.53 36.92 4.53
C GLN A 400 8.40 35.77 4.04
N VAL A 401 9.41 36.10 3.24
CA VAL A 401 10.56 35.24 2.99
C VAL A 401 11.59 35.49 4.08
N GLY A 402 12.03 34.40 4.72
CA GLY A 402 12.97 34.45 5.84
C GLY A 402 14.36 34.99 5.47
N LYS A 403 15.13 35.30 6.53
CA LYS A 403 16.52 35.76 6.43
C LYS A 403 17.40 34.76 5.68
N GLY A 404 18.36 35.27 4.91
CA GLY A 404 19.31 34.43 4.16
C GLY A 404 18.79 33.92 2.82
N SER A 405 17.61 34.38 2.38
CA SER A 405 17.17 34.22 0.99
C SER A 405 18.13 34.89 0.02
N LYS A 406 18.12 34.46 -1.23
CA LYS A 406 19.02 34.97 -2.28
C LYS A 406 18.31 35.16 -3.61
N ILE A 407 18.68 36.20 -4.33
CA ILE A 407 18.26 36.38 -5.73
C ILE A 407 19.00 35.34 -6.58
N ILE A 408 18.26 34.62 -7.42
CA ILE A 408 18.77 33.66 -8.39
C ILE A 408 18.88 34.30 -9.78
N SER A 409 17.90 35.14 -10.14
CA SER A 409 17.91 35.95 -11.36
C SER A 409 17.19 37.26 -11.15
N ILE A 410 17.63 38.33 -11.83
CA ILE A 410 16.98 39.64 -11.88
C ILE A 410 17.04 40.18 -13.31
N ASN A 411 15.90 40.62 -13.85
CA ASN A 411 15.77 41.13 -15.23
C ASN A 411 14.97 42.43 -15.28
#